data_AF-A0A0P1GGL0-F1
#
_entry.id   AF-A0A0P1GGL0-F1
#
_cell.length_a   1.000
_cell.length_b   1.000
_cell.length_c   1.000
_cell.angle_alpha   90.00
_cell.angle_beta   90.00
_cell.angle_gamma   90.00
#
_symmetry.space_group_name_H-M   'P 1'
#
loop_
_entity.id
_entity.type
_entity.pdbx_description
1 polymer ?
#
loop_
_entity_poly.entity_id
_entity_poly.type
_entity_poly.pdbx_seq_one_letter_code
_entity_poly.pdbx_strand_id
1 'polypeptide(L)'
;MQRADTLTPKCTASDHPSEAELSLLINQCGKMRMLSHRAVMVALLNSTQGAAATALDWSAFHAALQEFETVAQSLHRFGRSGKMPELGRLIDAQGPQLDKFLAAARTVEGQAAEVRYTQLGSLADFVAGPLLATLNQMVDGISKDLEQLLEDDRARMGQSRQVIQETVAEIAQISQAVFMISVNASIEASRAGDQGRGFAILANEIRSLSQTSAKSVQALQEELKGFVA
;
A
#
# COMPACT_ATOMS: atom_id res chain seq x y z
N MET A 1 -19.58 6.02 -34.91
CA MET A 1 -19.55 7.06 -33.85
C MET A 1 -20.48 6.57 -32.75
N GLN A 2 -20.13 6.33 -31.49
CA GLN A 2 -18.92 6.37 -30.69
C GLN A 2 -19.09 5.20 -29.70
N ARG A 3 -18.13 4.28 -29.60
CA ARG A 3 -18.02 3.43 -28.40
C ARG A 3 -17.38 4.33 -27.35
N ALA A 4 -18.13 4.65 -26.30
CA ALA A 4 -17.60 5.37 -25.16
C ALA A 4 -16.63 4.44 -24.43
N ASP A 5 -15.34 4.75 -24.57
CA ASP A 5 -14.29 4.27 -23.68
C ASP A 5 -14.60 4.80 -22.26
N THR A 6 -15.36 4.04 -21.48
CA THR A 6 -15.35 4.16 -20.03
C THR A 6 -14.11 3.46 -19.51
N LEU A 7 -12.95 4.09 -19.74
CA LEU A 7 -11.76 3.90 -18.93
C LEU A 7 -12.14 4.35 -17.52
N THR A 8 -12.53 3.39 -16.68
CA THR A 8 -12.36 3.55 -15.23
C THR A 8 -10.90 3.94 -14.99
N PRO A 9 -10.61 4.89 -14.06
CA PRO A 9 -9.23 5.21 -13.75
C PRO A 9 -8.60 3.93 -13.21
N LYS A 10 -7.74 3.30 -14.01
CA LYS A 10 -6.90 2.21 -13.56
C LYS A 10 -6.00 2.80 -12.48
N CYS A 11 -6.36 2.62 -11.21
CA CYS A 11 -5.43 2.84 -10.12
C CYS A 11 -4.20 1.98 -10.42
N THR A 12 -3.10 2.63 -10.74
CA THR A 12 -1.83 1.98 -11.07
C THR A 12 -1.26 1.38 -9.78
N ALA A 13 -0.31 0.45 -9.89
CA ALA A 13 0.40 -0.12 -8.72
C ALA A 13 1.10 0.94 -7.83
N SER A 14 1.11 2.22 -8.25
CA SER A 14 1.58 3.37 -7.49
C SER A 14 0.64 3.84 -6.37
N ASP A 15 -0.61 3.42 -6.38
CA ASP A 15 -1.66 4.04 -5.55
C ASP A 15 -1.83 3.37 -4.19
N HIS A 16 -1.18 2.22 -3.99
CA HIS A 16 -1.15 1.51 -2.72
C HIS A 16 0.20 1.64 -2.03
N PRO A 17 0.24 1.72 -0.70
CA PRO A 17 1.48 1.72 0.05
C PRO A 17 2.16 0.35 -0.07
N SER A 18 3.47 0.38 -0.27
CA SER A 18 4.29 -0.84 -0.22
C SER A 18 4.40 -1.39 1.21
N GLU A 19 4.70 -2.68 1.33
CA GLU A 19 4.98 -3.33 2.63
C GLU A 19 6.09 -2.61 3.42
N ALA A 20 7.09 -2.08 2.71
CA ALA A 20 8.16 -1.29 3.28
C ALA A 20 7.66 0.05 3.86
N GLU A 21 6.72 0.72 3.17
CA GLU A 21 6.10 1.96 3.66
C GLU A 21 5.24 1.69 4.90
N LEU A 22 4.47 0.61 4.93
CA LEU A 22 3.68 0.20 6.09
C LEU A 22 4.55 -0.12 7.30
N SER A 23 5.61 -0.90 7.09
CA SER A 23 6.59 -1.23 8.13
C SER A 23 7.27 0.03 8.67
N LEU A 24 7.57 0.99 7.79
CA LEU A 24 8.13 2.28 8.17
C LEU A 24 7.15 3.07 9.06
N LEU A 25 5.85 3.09 8.73
CA LEU A 25 4.84 3.82 9.53
C LEU A 25 4.67 3.25 10.93
N ILE A 26 4.60 1.92 11.05
CA ILE A 26 4.50 1.24 12.35
C ILE A 26 5.75 1.58 13.18
N ASN A 27 6.93 1.51 12.57
CA ASN A 27 8.18 1.89 13.23
C ASN A 27 8.18 3.37 13.64
N GLN A 28 7.70 4.28 12.79
CA GLN A 28 7.58 5.70 13.09
C GLN A 28 6.66 5.96 14.29
N CYS A 29 5.51 5.30 14.37
CA CYS A 29 4.61 5.38 15.52
C CYS A 29 5.30 4.91 16.81
N GLY A 30 6.02 3.77 16.75
CA GLY A 30 6.81 3.25 17.86
C GLY A 30 7.93 4.21 18.29
N LYS A 31 8.65 4.79 17.33
CA LYS A 31 9.71 5.77 17.59
C LYS A 31 9.15 7.03 18.24
N MET A 32 8.00 7.52 17.78
CA MET A 32 7.32 8.70 18.35
C MET A 32 6.92 8.47 19.82
N ARG A 33 6.46 7.26 20.16
CA ARG A 33 6.21 6.85 21.55
C ARG A 33 7.47 6.88 22.42
N MET A 34 8.56 6.29 21.92
CA MET A 34 9.81 6.23 22.67
C MET A 34 10.39 7.64 22.92
N LEU A 35 10.38 8.50 21.90
CA LEU A 35 10.91 9.85 21.98
C LEU A 35 10.12 10.74 22.95
N SER A 36 8.79 10.63 22.96
CA SER A 36 7.95 11.39 23.90
C SER A 36 8.20 11.01 25.37
N HIS A 37 8.28 9.72 25.68
CA HIS A 37 8.66 9.27 27.02
C HIS A 37 10.08 9.71 27.41
N ARG A 38 11.03 9.61 26.47
CA ARG A 38 12.40 10.05 26.70
C ARG A 38 12.47 11.55 26.98
N ALA A 39 11.72 12.37 26.25
CA ALA A 39 11.64 13.82 26.48
C ALA A 39 11.12 14.14 27.89
N VAL A 40 10.03 13.51 28.32
CA VAL A 40 9.50 13.69 29.69
C VAL A 40 10.49 13.24 30.75
N MET A 41 11.14 12.08 30.58
CA MET A 41 12.12 11.57 31.54
C MET A 41 13.34 12.47 31.68
N VAL A 42 13.89 12.96 30.56
CA VAL A 42 15.03 13.90 30.58
C VAL A 42 14.61 15.22 31.25
N ALA A 43 13.41 15.73 30.97
CA ALA A 43 12.89 16.91 31.63
C ALA A 43 12.72 16.71 33.15
N LEU A 44 12.23 15.55 33.58
CA LEU A 44 12.05 15.21 35.00
C LEU A 44 13.40 15.13 35.73
N LEU A 45 14.36 14.38 35.16
CA LEU A 45 15.70 14.25 35.74
C LEU A 45 16.43 15.59 35.84
N ASN A 46 16.28 16.45 34.84
CA ASN A 46 16.84 17.80 34.89
C ASN A 46 16.13 18.69 35.91
N SER A 47 14.83 18.50 36.15
CA SER A 47 14.11 19.27 37.16
C SER A 47 14.53 18.92 38.59
N THR A 48 14.86 17.65 38.88
CA THR A 48 15.22 17.16 40.23
C THR A 48 16.66 17.47 40.64
N GLN A 49 17.57 17.72 39.70
CA GLN A 49 18.98 18.10 39.96
C GLN A 49 19.17 19.57 40.41
N GLY A 50 18.18 20.15 41.10
CA GLY A 50 18.03 21.59 41.32
C GLY A 50 19.31 22.38 41.64
N ALA A 51 19.46 23.54 40.99
CA ALA A 51 20.37 24.70 41.24
C ALA A 51 21.88 24.46 41.51
N ALA A 52 22.33 23.25 41.81
CA ALA A 52 23.71 22.93 42.19
C ALA A 52 24.60 22.60 40.98
N ALA A 53 24.01 22.28 39.83
CA ALA A 53 24.73 22.09 38.58
C ALA A 53 24.74 23.40 37.78
N THR A 54 25.90 24.06 37.74
CA THR A 54 26.21 25.03 36.69
C THR A 54 25.91 24.42 35.33
N ALA A 55 24.94 25.01 34.62
CA ALA A 55 24.40 24.59 33.32
C ALA A 55 23.75 23.19 33.32
N LEU A 56 22.45 23.14 33.62
CA LEU A 56 21.59 22.02 33.22
C LEU A 56 21.67 21.85 31.70
N ASP A 57 22.23 20.73 31.25
CA ASP A 57 22.34 20.42 29.82
C ASP A 57 21.00 19.89 29.28
N TRP A 58 20.27 20.77 28.60
CA TRP A 58 19.02 20.44 27.93
C TRP A 58 19.25 19.87 26.51
N SER A 59 20.49 19.69 26.05
CA SER A 59 20.79 19.23 24.69
C SER A 59 20.10 17.90 24.35
N ALA A 60 20.06 16.95 25.29
CA ALA A 60 19.41 15.66 25.11
C ALA A 60 17.87 15.75 24.98
N PHE A 61 17.26 16.71 25.67
CA PHE A 61 15.83 17.00 25.56
C PHE A 61 15.51 17.62 24.19
N HIS A 62 16.30 18.61 23.78
CA HIS A 62 16.18 19.24 22.47
C HIS A 62 16.35 18.23 21.33
N ALA A 63 17.36 17.35 21.41
CA ALA A 63 17.58 16.32 20.42
C ALA A 63 16.38 15.37 20.31
N ALA A 64 15.80 14.94 21.44
CA ALA A 64 14.62 14.07 21.44
C ALA A 64 13.38 14.77 20.83
N LEU A 65 13.17 16.05 21.13
CA LEU A 65 12.08 16.83 20.54
C LEU A 65 12.25 17.07 19.04
N GLN A 66 13.47 17.35 18.59
CA GLN A 66 13.76 17.55 17.18
C GLN A 66 13.57 16.25 16.38
N GLU A 67 14.00 15.11 16.94
CA GLU A 67 13.71 13.80 16.35
C GLU A 67 12.20 13.52 16.30
N PHE A 68 11.47 13.86 17.37
CA PHE A 68 10.02 13.67 17.42
C PHE A 68 9.32 14.49 16.33
N GLU A 69 9.68 15.77 16.20
CA GLU A 69 9.14 16.67 15.18
C GLU A 69 9.43 16.15 13.77
N THR A 70 10.63 15.60 13.55
CA THR A 70 10.99 14.98 12.26
C THR A 70 10.10 13.77 11.95
N VAL A 71 9.83 12.91 12.93
CA VAL A 71 8.94 11.76 12.77
C VAL A 71 7.50 12.20 12.50
N ALA A 72 6.99 13.16 13.27
CA ALA A 72 5.64 13.71 13.07
C ALA A 72 5.45 14.32 11.68
N GLN A 73 6.45 15.07 11.19
CA GLN A 73 6.43 15.61 9.82
C GLN A 73 6.45 14.51 8.76
N SER A 74 7.20 13.42 8.98
CA SER A 74 7.19 12.28 8.06
C SER A 74 5.82 11.61 7.99
N LEU A 75 5.15 11.43 9.13
CA LEU A 75 3.79 10.89 9.17
C LEU A 75 2.80 11.77 8.41
N HIS A 76 2.85 13.10 8.60
CA HIS A 76 2.01 14.03 7.83
C HIS A 76 2.28 14.00 6.32
N ARG A 77 3.56 13.90 5.90
CA ARG A 77 3.89 13.76 4.48
C ARG A 77 3.29 12.48 3.90
N PHE A 78 3.34 11.38 4.66
CA PHE A 78 2.74 10.13 4.24
C PHE A 78 1.21 10.23 4.17
N GLY A 79 0.56 10.81 5.17
CA GLY A 79 -0.90 11.02 5.14
C GLY A 79 -1.36 11.81 3.91
N ARG A 80 -0.54 12.74 3.43
CA ARG A 80 -0.79 13.53 2.21
C ARG A 80 -0.41 12.84 0.91
N SER A 81 0.24 11.68 0.95
CA SER A 81 0.60 10.91 -0.25
C SER A 81 -0.64 10.41 -1.01
N GLY A 82 -1.81 10.38 -0.35
CA GLY A 82 -3.06 9.89 -0.94
C GLY A 82 -3.18 8.37 -0.99
N LYS A 83 -2.12 7.63 -0.65
CA LYS A 83 -2.09 6.17 -0.69
C LYS A 83 -2.97 5.49 0.37
N MET A 84 -3.15 6.16 1.50
CA MET A 84 -3.96 5.70 2.64
C MET A 84 -4.85 6.85 3.11
N PRO A 85 -6.01 7.07 2.46
CA PRO A 85 -6.82 8.26 2.69
C PRO A 85 -7.48 8.29 4.07
N GLU A 86 -7.84 7.14 4.66
CA GLU A 86 -8.38 7.12 6.03
C GLU A 86 -7.28 7.39 7.06
N LEU A 87 -6.11 6.74 6.95
CA LEU A 87 -4.97 7.07 7.78
C LEU A 87 -4.54 8.54 7.64
N GLY A 88 -4.57 9.09 6.42
CA GLY A 88 -4.27 10.50 6.17
C GLY A 88 -5.22 11.44 6.92
N ARG A 89 -6.54 11.20 6.84
CA ARG A 89 -7.54 11.96 7.61
C ARG A 89 -7.32 11.85 9.11
N LEU A 90 -6.97 10.66 9.58
CA LEU A 90 -6.68 10.42 10.99
C LEU A 90 -5.44 11.20 11.45
N ILE A 91 -4.34 11.11 10.70
CA ILE A 91 -3.10 11.86 10.99
C ILE A 91 -3.38 13.36 11.02
N ASP A 92 -4.15 13.88 10.07
CA ASP A 92 -4.52 15.30 10.02
C ASP A 92 -5.43 15.70 11.20
N ALA A 93 -6.37 14.85 11.62
CA ALA A 93 -7.20 15.09 12.79
C ALA A 93 -6.39 15.12 14.10
N GLN A 94 -5.27 14.39 14.15
CA GLN A 94 -4.39 14.32 15.32
C GLN A 94 -3.31 15.41 15.34
N GLY A 95 -3.02 16.05 14.21
CA GLY A 95 -2.03 17.14 14.09
C GLY A 95 -2.11 18.20 15.20
N PRO A 96 -3.30 18.76 15.51
CA PRO A 96 -3.43 19.77 16.57
C PRO A 96 -3.04 19.27 17.97
N GLN A 97 -3.14 17.96 18.25
CA GLN A 97 -2.71 17.40 19.53
C GLN A 97 -1.18 17.29 19.59
N LEU A 98 -0.54 16.86 18.50
CA LEU A 98 0.93 16.79 18.39
C LEU A 98 1.56 18.19 18.46
N ASP A 99 0.93 19.21 17.86
CA ASP A 99 1.39 20.60 17.96
C ASP A 99 1.30 21.13 19.38
N LYS A 100 0.21 20.80 20.11
CA LYS A 100 0.06 21.15 21.53
C LYS A 100 1.16 20.52 22.39
N PHE A 101 1.52 19.26 22.12
CA PHE A 101 2.64 18.60 22.80
C PHE A 101 3.96 19.34 22.57
N LEU A 102 4.28 19.63 21.31
CA LEU A 102 5.51 20.34 20.95
C LEU A 102 5.56 21.73 21.58
N ALA A 103 4.44 22.45 21.60
CA ALA A 103 4.33 23.74 22.27
C ALA A 103 4.55 23.61 23.78
N ALA A 104 3.86 22.69 24.45
CA ALA A 104 4.02 22.44 25.88
C ALA A 104 5.47 22.06 26.23
N ALA A 105 6.08 21.16 25.46
CA ALA A 105 7.44 20.72 25.67
C ALA A 105 8.47 21.87 25.53
N ARG A 106 8.28 22.77 24.56
CA ARG A 106 9.14 23.95 24.39
C ARG A 106 8.98 24.95 25.55
N THR A 107 7.78 25.09 26.12
CA THR A 107 7.54 26.00 27.26
C THR A 107 8.15 25.55 28.57
N VAL A 108 8.55 24.27 28.70
CA VAL A 108 9.28 23.77 29.88
C VAL A 108 10.67 24.42 29.98
N GLU A 109 11.23 24.86 28.85
CA GLU A 109 12.51 25.55 28.80
C GLU A 109 12.39 27.01 29.26
N GLY A 110 13.35 27.48 30.07
CA GLY A 110 13.47 28.90 30.44
C GLY A 110 12.50 29.41 31.51
N GLN A 111 11.62 28.56 32.04
CA GLN A 111 10.70 28.95 33.12
C GLN A 111 11.34 28.87 34.52
N ALA A 112 10.79 29.67 35.44
CA ALA A 112 11.13 29.60 36.86
C ALA A 112 10.86 28.20 37.42
N ALA A 113 11.65 27.78 38.42
CA ALA A 113 11.64 26.39 38.92
C ALA A 113 10.24 25.91 39.35
N GLU A 114 9.46 26.77 40.01
CA GLU A 114 8.10 26.46 40.48
C GLU A 114 7.11 26.26 39.31
N VAL A 115 7.13 27.18 38.34
CA VAL A 115 6.30 27.09 37.13
C VAL A 115 6.69 25.86 36.29
N ARG A 116 7.98 25.55 36.21
CA ARG A 116 8.51 24.39 35.49
C ARG A 116 7.94 23.07 35.99
N TYR A 117 7.84 22.87 37.30
CA TYR A 117 7.25 21.63 37.84
C TYR A 117 5.78 21.46 37.45
N THR A 118 5.02 22.56 37.45
CA THR A 118 3.61 22.53 37.02
C THR A 118 3.45 22.21 35.53
N GLN A 119 4.32 22.75 34.66
CA GLN A 119 4.33 22.44 33.23
C GLN A 119 4.85 21.03 32.92
N LEU A 120 5.75 20.50 33.76
CA LEU A 120 6.20 19.12 33.62
C LEU A 120 5.09 18.12 33.93
N GLY A 121 4.26 18.40 34.93
CA GLY A 121 3.07 17.60 35.23
C GLY A 121 2.11 17.56 34.05
N SER A 122 1.76 18.72 33.49
CA SER A 122 0.87 18.80 32.33
C SER A 122 1.45 18.11 31.09
N LEU A 123 2.77 18.20 30.86
CA LEU A 123 3.45 17.50 29.78
C LEU A 123 3.44 15.98 29.98
N ALA A 124 3.70 15.51 31.20
CA ALA A 124 3.66 14.09 31.54
C ALA A 124 2.24 13.51 31.39
N ASP A 125 1.22 14.24 31.84
CA ASP A 125 -0.19 13.87 31.68
C ASP A 125 -0.58 13.77 30.20
N PHE A 126 -0.07 14.69 29.38
CA PHE A 126 -0.30 14.66 27.93
C PHE A 126 0.31 13.41 27.27
N VAL A 127 1.55 13.05 27.65
CA VAL A 127 2.21 11.85 27.11
C VAL A 127 1.52 10.57 27.57
N ALA A 128 1.08 10.52 28.84
CA ALA A 128 0.47 9.34 29.43
C ALA A 128 -0.93 9.03 28.87
N GLY A 129 -1.73 10.06 28.55
CA GLY A 129 -3.09 9.88 28.06
C GLY A 129 -3.27 10.23 26.58
N PRO A 130 -3.41 11.53 26.25
CA PRO A 130 -3.69 12.00 24.90
C PRO A 130 -2.78 11.41 23.82
N LEU A 131 -1.46 11.50 24.00
CA LEU A 131 -0.52 11.02 22.99
C LEU A 131 -0.61 9.50 22.77
N LEU A 132 -0.76 8.74 23.86
CA LEU A 132 -0.92 7.29 23.77
C LEU A 132 -2.21 6.92 23.02
N ALA A 133 -3.31 7.62 23.30
CA ALA A 133 -4.57 7.42 22.60
C ALA A 133 -4.45 7.75 21.10
N THR A 134 -3.81 8.87 20.76
CA THR A 134 -3.49 9.28 19.39
C THR A 134 -2.67 8.23 18.64
N LEU A 135 -1.63 7.69 19.29
CA LEU A 135 -0.76 6.66 18.72
C LEU A 135 -1.50 5.33 18.50
N ASN A 136 -2.30 4.90 19.47
CA ASN A 136 -3.09 3.69 19.33
C ASN A 136 -4.12 3.82 18.20
N GLN A 137 -4.79 4.98 18.10
CA GLN A 137 -5.69 5.25 17.00
C GLN A 137 -4.97 5.19 15.65
N MET A 138 -3.75 5.74 15.54
CA MET A 138 -2.95 5.64 14.32
C MET A 138 -2.61 4.19 13.96
N VAL A 139 -2.19 3.38 14.94
CA VAL A 139 -1.90 1.95 14.71
C VAL A 139 -3.16 1.20 14.27
N ASP A 140 -4.29 1.42 14.92
CA ASP A 140 -5.57 0.81 14.54
C ASP A 140 -6.01 1.24 13.13
N GLY A 141 -5.78 2.51 12.78
CA GLY A 141 -6.01 3.03 11.43
C GLY A 141 -5.14 2.35 10.38
N ILE A 142 -3.84 2.16 10.67
CA ILE A 142 -2.92 1.43 9.79
C ILE A 142 -3.41 -0.01 9.57
N SER A 143 -3.84 -0.69 10.64
CA SER A 143 -4.34 -2.07 10.56
C SER A 143 -5.61 -2.19 9.72
N LYS A 144 -6.57 -1.27 9.89
CA LYS A 144 -7.81 -1.24 9.09
C LYS A 144 -7.55 -0.98 7.61
N ASP A 145 -6.71 0.02 7.31
CA ASP A 145 -6.35 0.31 5.93
C ASP A 145 -5.62 -0.89 5.29
N LEU A 146 -4.78 -1.61 6.04
CA LEU A 146 -4.14 -2.83 5.56
C LEU A 146 -5.15 -3.93 5.21
N GLU A 147 -6.15 -4.16 6.07
CA GLU A 147 -7.21 -5.13 5.80
C GLU A 147 -7.99 -4.78 4.53
N GLN A 148 -8.34 -3.49 4.37
CA GLN A 148 -9.05 -3.01 3.19
C GLN A 148 -8.22 -3.16 1.91
N LEU A 149 -6.91 -2.85 1.97
CA LEU A 149 -6.00 -3.02 0.83
C LEU A 149 -5.89 -4.47 0.38
N LEU A 150 -5.81 -5.42 1.33
CA LEU A 150 -5.76 -6.85 1.00
C LEU A 150 -7.05 -7.33 0.34
N GLU A 151 -8.19 -6.82 0.78
CA GLU A 151 -9.49 -7.15 0.18
C GLU A 151 -9.62 -6.58 -1.24
N ASP A 152 -9.20 -5.33 -1.44
CA ASP A 152 -9.17 -4.70 -2.76
C ASP A 152 -8.26 -5.44 -3.73
N ASP A 153 -7.05 -5.85 -3.30
CA ASP A 153 -6.12 -6.60 -4.15
C ASP A 153 -6.67 -7.98 -4.53
N ARG A 154 -7.28 -8.70 -3.57
CA ARG A 154 -7.99 -9.96 -3.85
C ARG A 154 -9.10 -9.78 -4.87
N ALA A 155 -9.93 -8.74 -4.72
CA ALA A 155 -11.00 -8.45 -5.65
C ALA A 155 -10.46 -8.16 -7.06
N ARG A 156 -9.40 -7.36 -7.18
CA ARG A 156 -8.74 -7.06 -8.47
C ARG A 156 -8.12 -8.30 -9.10
N MET A 157 -7.43 -9.13 -8.33
CA MET A 157 -6.90 -10.40 -8.80
C MET A 157 -8.01 -11.33 -9.30
N GLY A 158 -9.14 -11.38 -8.60
CA GLY A 158 -10.33 -12.13 -9.01
C GLY A 158 -10.88 -11.64 -10.36
N GLN A 159 -11.05 -10.33 -10.52
CA GLN A 159 -11.50 -9.73 -11.78
C GLN A 159 -10.52 -9.97 -12.93
N SER A 160 -9.23 -9.74 -12.71
CA SER A 160 -8.18 -9.99 -13.72
C SER A 160 -8.20 -11.45 -14.18
N ARG A 161 -8.34 -12.38 -13.23
CA ARG A 161 -8.46 -13.81 -13.52
C ARG A 161 -9.69 -14.11 -14.38
N GLN A 162 -10.84 -13.53 -14.07
CA GLN A 162 -12.05 -13.71 -14.87
C GLN A 162 -11.84 -13.22 -16.31
N VAL A 163 -11.27 -12.03 -16.50
CA VAL A 163 -10.96 -11.49 -17.83
C VAL A 163 -10.01 -12.40 -18.60
N ILE A 164 -8.99 -12.95 -17.94
CA ILE A 164 -8.08 -13.92 -18.56
C ILE A 164 -8.82 -15.19 -18.96
N GLN A 165 -9.68 -15.74 -18.10
CA GLN A 165 -10.47 -16.94 -18.41
C GLN A 165 -11.39 -16.72 -19.62
N GLU A 166 -12.07 -15.58 -19.69
CA GLU A 166 -12.92 -15.20 -20.83
C GLU A 166 -12.09 -15.11 -22.11
N THR A 167 -10.96 -14.40 -22.08
CA THR A 167 -10.04 -14.27 -23.23
C THR A 167 -9.52 -15.62 -23.71
N VAL A 168 -9.12 -16.49 -22.79
CA VAL A 168 -8.62 -17.84 -23.09
C VAL A 168 -9.73 -18.71 -23.70
N ALA A 169 -10.97 -18.58 -23.23
CA ALA A 169 -12.12 -19.27 -23.81
C ALA A 169 -12.43 -18.79 -25.24
N GLU A 170 -12.33 -17.50 -25.51
CA GLU A 170 -12.47 -16.94 -26.87
C GLU A 170 -11.40 -17.49 -27.82
N ILE A 171 -10.13 -17.55 -27.39
CA ILE A 171 -9.05 -18.14 -28.20
C ILE A 171 -9.34 -19.62 -28.49
N ALA A 172 -9.87 -20.36 -27.52
CA ALA A 172 -10.29 -21.76 -27.72
C ALA A 172 -11.31 -21.89 -28.86
N GLN A 173 -12.32 -21.01 -28.86
CA GLN A 173 -13.37 -20.99 -29.87
C GLN A 173 -12.80 -20.64 -31.25
N ILE A 174 -11.90 -19.65 -31.32
CA ILE A 174 -11.23 -19.26 -32.57
C ILE A 174 -10.41 -20.43 -33.11
N SER A 175 -9.62 -21.09 -32.28
CA SER A 175 -8.80 -22.24 -32.69
C SER A 175 -9.65 -23.39 -33.21
N GLN A 176 -10.80 -23.66 -32.58
CA GLN A 176 -11.75 -24.66 -33.07
C GLN A 176 -12.37 -24.26 -34.42
N ALA A 177 -12.73 -22.99 -34.60
CA ALA A 177 -13.26 -22.49 -35.88
C ALA A 177 -12.23 -22.59 -37.00
N VAL A 178 -10.98 -22.18 -36.74
CA VAL A 178 -9.86 -22.30 -37.70
C VAL A 178 -9.59 -23.78 -38.04
N PHE A 179 -9.66 -24.67 -37.05
CA PHE A 179 -9.57 -26.11 -37.29
C PHE A 179 -10.63 -26.59 -38.28
N MET A 180 -11.90 -26.22 -38.08
CA MET A 180 -12.99 -26.60 -38.99
C MET A 180 -12.81 -26.01 -40.40
N ILE A 181 -12.37 -24.76 -40.51
CA ILE A 181 -12.06 -24.12 -41.80
C ILE A 181 -10.95 -24.87 -42.53
N SER A 182 -9.89 -25.25 -41.80
CA SER A 182 -8.75 -26.00 -42.36
C SER A 182 -9.14 -27.37 -42.89
N VAL A 183 -10.05 -28.07 -42.20
CA VAL A 183 -10.57 -29.37 -42.65
C VAL A 183 -11.38 -29.20 -43.93
N ASN A 184 -12.28 -28.22 -43.99
CA ASN A 184 -13.06 -27.94 -45.20
C ASN A 184 -12.15 -27.55 -46.38
N ALA A 185 -11.12 -26.73 -46.14
CA ALA A 185 -10.14 -26.35 -47.15
C ALA A 185 -9.33 -27.57 -47.66
N SER A 186 -8.94 -28.48 -46.77
CA SER A 186 -8.24 -29.72 -47.14
C SER A 186 -9.10 -30.66 -47.99
N ILE A 187 -10.41 -30.72 -47.72
CA ILE A 187 -11.36 -31.50 -48.51
C ILE A 187 -11.51 -30.89 -49.91
N GLU A 188 -11.71 -29.58 -50.02
CA GLU A 188 -11.87 -28.92 -51.33
C GLU A 188 -10.58 -28.98 -52.15
N ALA A 189 -9.42 -28.86 -51.50
CA ALA A 189 -8.12 -29.03 -52.15
C ALA A 189 -7.93 -30.45 -52.69
N SER A 190 -8.41 -31.47 -51.97
CA SER A 190 -8.40 -32.86 -52.45
C SER A 190 -9.36 -33.06 -53.63
N ARG A 191 -10.51 -32.36 -53.62
CA ARG A 191 -11.51 -32.40 -54.69
C ARG A 191 -11.03 -31.74 -55.99
N ALA A 192 -10.18 -30.72 -55.88
CA ALA A 192 -9.55 -30.05 -57.04
C ALA A 192 -8.41 -30.88 -57.69
N GLY A 193 -8.06 -32.05 -57.14
CA GLY A 193 -7.05 -32.94 -57.70
C GLY A 193 -5.67 -32.28 -57.78
N ASP A 194 -5.01 -32.38 -58.94
CA ASP A 194 -3.65 -31.84 -59.11
C ASP A 194 -3.57 -30.31 -58.96
N GLN A 195 -4.65 -29.59 -59.27
CA GLN A 195 -4.72 -28.13 -59.11
C GLN A 195 -4.83 -27.70 -57.63
N GLY A 196 -5.23 -28.60 -56.74
CA GLY A 196 -5.40 -28.32 -55.32
C GLY A 196 -4.19 -28.65 -54.44
N ARG A 197 -3.11 -29.23 -54.98
CA ARG A 197 -1.96 -29.70 -54.18
C ARG A 197 -1.33 -28.62 -53.30
N GLY A 198 -1.16 -27.40 -53.82
CA GLY A 198 -0.61 -26.28 -53.04
C GLY A 198 -1.53 -25.84 -51.89
N PHE A 199 -2.85 -25.82 -52.14
CA PHE A 199 -3.85 -25.52 -51.12
C PHE A 199 -3.96 -26.61 -50.06
N ALA A 200 -3.75 -27.88 -50.42
CA ALA A 200 -3.75 -28.99 -49.47
C ALA A 200 -2.61 -28.86 -48.43
N ILE A 201 -1.43 -28.40 -48.86
CA ILE A 201 -0.29 -28.16 -47.96
C ILE A 201 -0.61 -27.04 -46.97
N LEU A 202 -1.12 -25.90 -47.46
CA LEU A 202 -1.51 -24.77 -46.60
C LEU A 202 -2.63 -25.14 -45.62
N ALA A 203 -3.64 -25.88 -46.07
CA ALA A 203 -4.72 -26.35 -45.21
C ALA A 203 -4.22 -27.25 -44.08
N ASN A 204 -3.26 -28.14 -44.35
CA ASN A 204 -2.64 -28.98 -43.33
C ASN A 204 -1.79 -28.18 -42.33
N GLU A 205 -1.07 -27.15 -42.80
CA GLU A 205 -0.29 -26.29 -41.91
C GLU A 205 -1.20 -25.49 -40.96
N ILE A 206 -2.27 -24.87 -41.48
CA ILE A 206 -3.27 -24.16 -40.68
C ILE A 206 -3.93 -25.11 -39.68
N ARG A 207 -4.25 -26.34 -40.10
CA ARG A 207 -4.79 -27.37 -39.21
C ARG A 207 -3.84 -27.67 -38.06
N SER A 208 -2.56 -27.91 -38.35
CA SER A 208 -1.53 -28.16 -37.34
C SER A 208 -1.39 -27.00 -36.35
N LEU A 209 -1.40 -25.76 -36.87
CA LEU A 209 -1.30 -24.55 -36.05
C LEU A 209 -2.50 -24.39 -35.11
N SER A 210 -3.72 -24.63 -35.62
CA SER A 210 -4.95 -24.57 -34.82
C SER A 210 -4.97 -25.62 -33.70
N GLN A 211 -4.49 -26.83 -33.96
CA GLN A 211 -4.36 -27.89 -32.95
C GLN A 211 -3.32 -27.55 -31.89
N THR A 212 -2.20 -26.96 -32.30
CA THR A 212 -1.15 -26.48 -31.38
C THR A 212 -1.70 -25.37 -30.49
N SER A 213 -2.41 -24.40 -31.06
CA SER A 213 -3.05 -23.33 -30.31
C SER A 213 -4.09 -23.87 -29.30
N ALA A 214 -4.91 -24.84 -29.69
CA ALA A 214 -5.87 -25.48 -28.79
C ALA A 214 -5.18 -26.19 -27.60
N LYS A 215 -4.02 -26.84 -27.83
CA LYS A 215 -3.22 -27.44 -26.75
C LYS A 215 -2.65 -26.37 -25.81
N SER A 216 -2.14 -25.26 -26.33
CA SER A 216 -1.65 -24.14 -25.50
C SER A 216 -2.76 -23.54 -24.65
N VAL A 217 -3.95 -23.38 -25.22
CA VAL A 217 -5.13 -22.91 -24.48
C VAL A 217 -5.51 -23.86 -23.34
N GLN A 218 -5.50 -25.18 -23.58
CA GLN A 218 -5.76 -26.17 -22.53
C GLN A 218 -4.75 -26.10 -21.39
N ALA A 219 -3.45 -25.97 -21.71
CA ALA A 219 -2.40 -25.81 -20.71
C ALA A 219 -2.60 -24.54 -19.87
N LEU A 220 -2.93 -23.41 -20.51
CA LEU A 220 -3.24 -22.16 -19.81
C LEU A 220 -4.46 -22.29 -18.87
N GLN A 221 -5.51 -23.00 -19.31
CA GLN A 221 -6.68 -23.27 -18.45
C GLN A 221 -6.32 -24.12 -17.24
N GLU A 222 -5.40 -25.08 -17.38
CA GLU A 222 -4.89 -25.88 -16.26
C GLU A 222 -4.06 -25.04 -15.28
N GLU A 223 -3.15 -24.19 -15.76
CA GLU A 223 -2.39 -23.27 -14.92
C GLU A 223 -3.30 -22.29 -14.15
N LEU A 224 -4.33 -21.76 -14.81
CA LEU A 224 -5.29 -20.84 -14.18
C LEU A 224 -6.11 -21.50 -13.08
N LYS A 225 -6.37 -22.81 -13.17
CA LYS A 225 -7.00 -23.59 -12.08
C LYS A 225 -6.03 -23.80 -10.91
N GLY A 226 -4.73 -23.93 -11.19
CA GLY A 226 -3.68 -24.05 -10.17
C GLY A 226 -3.52 -22.81 -9.29
N PHE A 227 -3.85 -21.62 -9.82
CA PHE A 227 -3.83 -20.34 -9.09
C PHE A 227 -4.95 -20.18 -8.03
N VAL A 228 -5.72 -21.24 -7.73
CA VAL A 228 -6.91 -21.25 -6.84
C VAL A 228 -6.60 -21.79 -5.43
N ALA A 229 -5.36 -22.19 -5.12
CA ALA A 229 -5.00 -22.71 -3.78
C ALA A 229 -4.40 -21.64 -2.87
#